data_AF-A0A6A5KCB6-F1
#
_entry.id   AF-A0A6A5KCB6-F1
#
_cell.length_a   1.000
_cell.length_b   1.000
_cell.length_c   1.000
_cell.angle_alpha   90.00
_cell.angle_beta   90.00
_cell.angle_gamma   90.00
#
_symmetry.space_group_name_H-M   'P 1'
#
loop_
_entity.id
_entity.type
_entity.pdbx_description
1 polymer ?
#
loop_
_entity_poly.entity_id
_entity_poly.type
_entity_poly.pdbx_seq_one_letter_code
_entity_poly.pdbx_strand_id
1 'polypeptide(L)'
;TPKDQQRSTLLRLPAELRLQIFELVLGGSQIRICDVTKCAIRLHKCRSRKQKLRYDTYFHLRRRHLALLVTCRQIHTEAKLLPFARNEFHGHHWSVHLAMYYRLTDAQVRAITNLRV
;
A
#
# COMPACT_ATOMS: atom_id res chain seq x y z
N THR A 1 6.87 -22.26 -5.37
CA THR A 1 6.89 -23.74 -5.31
C THR A 1 7.98 -24.17 -4.33
N PRO A 2 8.06 -25.44 -3.87
CA PRO A 2 9.04 -25.87 -2.86
C PRO A 2 10.51 -25.51 -3.19
N LYS A 3 10.84 -25.37 -4.49
CA LYS A 3 12.17 -24.96 -4.98
C LYS A 3 12.55 -23.52 -4.60
N ASP A 4 11.60 -22.61 -4.43
CA ASP A 4 11.87 -21.20 -4.12
C ASP A 4 12.30 -21.01 -2.65
N GLN A 5 11.79 -21.86 -1.75
CA GLN A 5 12.11 -21.82 -0.32
C GLN A 5 13.56 -22.20 -0.04
N GLN A 6 14.11 -23.18 -0.78
CA GLN A 6 15.49 -23.62 -0.58
C GLN A 6 16.53 -22.59 -1.05
N ARG A 7 16.18 -21.73 -2.02
CA ARG A 7 17.10 -20.73 -2.60
C ARG A 7 16.98 -19.35 -1.97
N SER A 8 15.82 -19.00 -1.42
CA SER A 8 15.59 -17.68 -0.83
C SER A 8 16.03 -17.64 0.64
N THR A 9 17.04 -16.84 0.96
CA THR A 9 17.46 -16.58 2.35
C THR A 9 16.30 -16.00 3.18
N LEU A 10 15.46 -15.16 2.58
CA LEU A 10 14.29 -14.59 3.24
C LEU A 10 13.22 -15.65 3.57
N LEU A 11 12.95 -16.59 2.66
CA LEU A 11 11.92 -17.61 2.89
C LEU A 11 12.35 -18.73 3.84
N ARG A 12 13.66 -18.88 4.06
CA ARG A 12 14.22 -19.81 5.07
C ARG A 12 14.09 -19.29 6.50
N LEU A 13 13.82 -17.99 6.69
CA LEU A 13 13.59 -17.44 8.01
C LEU A 13 12.26 -17.98 8.61
N PRO A 14 12.20 -18.14 9.94
CA PRO A 14 10.95 -18.33 10.66
C PRO A 14 9.93 -17.24 10.31
N ALA A 15 8.64 -17.59 10.36
CA ALA A 15 7.55 -16.71 9.95
C ALA A 15 7.55 -15.38 10.73
N GLU A 16 7.92 -15.42 12.00
CA GLU A 16 8.00 -14.27 12.90
C GLU A 16 9.02 -13.24 12.40
N LEU A 17 10.21 -13.69 12.02
CA LEU A 17 11.26 -12.81 11.49
C LEU A 17 10.89 -12.27 10.11
N ARG A 18 10.25 -13.07 9.26
CA ARG A 18 9.72 -12.58 7.98
C ARG A 18 8.71 -11.47 8.20
N LEU A 19 7.76 -11.66 9.12
CA LEU A 19 6.74 -10.67 9.45
C LEU A 19 7.37 -9.36 9.92
N GLN A 20 8.36 -9.41 10.82
CA GLN A 20 9.09 -8.22 11.28
C GLN A 20 9.76 -7.47 10.11
N ILE A 21 10.43 -8.19 9.21
CA ILE A 21 11.03 -7.60 8.00
C ILE A 21 9.94 -6.95 7.13
N PHE A 22 8.81 -7.64 6.93
CA PHE A 22 7.72 -7.13 6.10
C PHE A 22 7.12 -5.86 6.70
N GLU A 23 6.92 -5.80 8.02
CA GLU A 23 6.43 -4.61 8.72
C GLU A 23 7.38 -3.43 8.57
N LEU A 24 8.69 -3.66 8.68
CA LEU A 24 9.71 -2.63 8.49
C LEU A 24 9.75 -2.09 7.04
N VAL A 25 9.56 -2.97 6.05
CA VAL A 25 9.63 -2.59 4.63
C VAL A 25 8.32 -1.95 4.15
N LEU A 26 7.17 -2.48 4.59
CA LEU A 26 5.86 -2.11 4.06
C LEU A 26 5.11 -1.11 4.94
N GLY A 27 5.53 -0.90 6.19
CA GLY A 27 4.89 -0.01 7.16
C GLY A 27 5.59 1.34 7.37
N GLY A 28 5.11 2.10 8.35
CA GLY A 28 5.74 3.32 8.85
C GLY A 28 5.69 4.53 7.91
N SER A 29 4.95 4.44 6.81
CA SER A 29 4.78 5.53 5.85
C SER A 29 3.46 6.26 6.02
N GLN A 30 3.47 7.53 5.61
CA GLN A 30 2.27 8.35 5.47
C GLN A 30 1.80 8.31 4.01
N ILE A 31 0.69 7.65 3.77
CA ILE A 31 0.11 7.43 2.45
C ILE A 31 -0.98 8.46 2.22
N ARG A 32 -0.70 9.42 1.34
CA ARG A 32 -1.69 10.42 0.96
C ARG A 32 -2.68 9.87 -0.05
N ILE A 33 -3.97 10.08 0.21
CA ILE A 33 -5.08 9.83 -0.70
C ILE A 33 -5.51 11.17 -1.32
N CYS A 34 -5.62 11.22 -2.64
CA CYS A 34 -6.05 12.41 -3.38
C CYS A 34 -6.98 12.04 -4.53
N ASP A 35 -7.80 12.99 -4.96
CA ASP A 35 -8.53 12.89 -6.23
C ASP A 35 -7.76 13.54 -7.40
N VAL A 36 -8.25 13.32 -8.63
CA VAL A 36 -7.68 13.93 -9.85
C VAL A 36 -7.60 15.43 -9.70
N THR A 37 -8.69 16.06 -9.23
CA THR A 37 -8.80 17.52 -9.12
C THR A 37 -7.68 18.07 -8.25
N LYS A 38 -7.52 17.56 -7.03
CA LYS A 38 -6.53 18.01 -6.03
C LYS A 38 -5.09 17.67 -6.40
N CYS A 39 -4.84 16.57 -7.12
CA CYS A 39 -3.49 16.29 -7.64
C CYS A 39 -3.16 17.15 -8.88
N ALA A 40 -4.15 17.44 -9.75
CA ALA A 40 -3.95 18.24 -10.97
C ALA A 40 -3.62 19.72 -10.68
N ILE A 41 -4.28 20.31 -9.68
CA ILE A 41 -4.04 21.70 -9.26
C ILE A 41 -2.77 21.89 -8.42
N ARG A 42 -1.94 20.85 -8.25
CA ARG A 42 -0.69 20.87 -7.47
C ARG A 42 -0.80 21.57 -6.10
N LEU A 43 -1.95 21.47 -5.43
CA LEU A 43 -2.11 21.89 -4.02
C LEU A 43 -1.14 21.15 -3.07
N HIS A 44 -0.35 20.21 -3.61
CA HIS A 44 0.77 19.55 -2.97
C HIS A 44 1.75 19.03 -4.04
N LYS A 45 2.94 18.59 -3.60
CA LYS A 45 4.00 18.00 -4.45
C LYS A 45 3.61 16.61 -4.99
N CYS A 46 2.54 16.52 -5.77
CA CYS A 46 2.11 15.31 -6.46
C CYS A 46 3.06 15.02 -7.64
N ARG A 47 3.83 13.93 -7.57
CA ARG A 47 4.71 13.49 -8.69
C ARG A 47 3.96 12.69 -9.77
N SER A 48 2.66 12.42 -9.58
CA SER A 48 1.86 11.65 -10.52
C SER A 48 1.63 12.48 -11.79
N ARG A 49 2.38 12.19 -12.85
CA ARG A 49 2.24 12.86 -14.15
C ARG A 49 0.94 12.42 -14.80
N LYS A 50 -0.09 13.28 -14.80
CA LYS A 50 -1.27 13.31 -15.71
C LYS A 50 -1.72 11.96 -16.32
N GLN A 51 -1.80 10.86 -15.58
CA GLN A 51 -2.42 9.64 -16.08
C GLN A 51 -3.92 9.74 -15.77
N LYS A 52 -4.73 9.90 -16.81
CA LYS A 52 -6.20 9.87 -16.73
C LYS A 52 -6.62 8.43 -16.37
N LEU A 53 -6.79 8.12 -15.09
CA LEU A 53 -7.34 6.83 -14.64
C LEU A 53 -8.87 6.93 -14.49
N ARG A 54 -9.56 5.81 -14.73
CA ARG A 54 -11.03 5.67 -14.81
C ARG A 54 -11.79 5.87 -13.48
N TYR A 55 -11.07 6.01 -12.37
CA TYR A 55 -11.62 6.22 -11.03
C TYR A 55 -10.73 7.21 -10.28
N ASP A 56 -11.28 8.37 -9.94
CA ASP A 56 -10.55 9.59 -9.60
C ASP A 56 -9.98 9.62 -8.17
N THR A 57 -9.28 8.57 -7.75
CA THR A 57 -8.48 8.58 -6.52
C THR A 57 -7.11 7.94 -6.70
N TYR A 58 -6.11 8.53 -6.03
CA TYR A 58 -4.69 8.18 -6.09
C TYR A 58 -4.16 7.96 -4.69
N PHE A 59 -3.36 6.90 -4.54
CA PHE A 59 -2.54 6.65 -3.36
C PHE A 59 -1.11 7.08 -3.68
N HIS A 60 -0.56 8.01 -2.91
CA HIS A 60 0.80 8.48 -3.07
C HIS A 60 1.76 7.65 -2.23
N LEU A 61 2.51 6.80 -2.92
CA LEU A 61 3.52 5.91 -2.36
C LEU A 61 4.88 6.18 -3.00
N ARG A 62 5.97 5.84 -2.29
CA ARG A 62 7.30 5.78 -2.91
C ARG A 62 7.31 4.70 -3.98
N ARG A 63 8.08 4.91 -5.07
CA ARG A 63 8.12 4.02 -6.26
C ARG A 63 8.32 2.53 -5.96
N ARG A 64 9.01 2.18 -4.86
CA ARG A 64 9.36 0.80 -4.50
C ARG A 64 8.66 0.31 -3.24
N HIS A 65 7.71 1.07 -2.70
CA HIS A 65 7.05 0.75 -1.43
C HIS A 65 6.40 -0.64 -1.45
N LEU A 66 5.80 -1.02 -2.58
CA LEU A 66 5.12 -2.31 -2.75
C LEU A 66 5.96 -3.35 -3.48
N ALA A 67 7.24 -3.07 -3.75
CA ALA A 67 8.08 -3.95 -4.58
C ALA A 67 8.24 -5.35 -3.98
N LEU A 68 8.23 -5.46 -2.64
CA LEU A 68 8.32 -6.75 -1.95
C LEU A 68 7.12 -7.67 -2.27
N LEU A 69 5.91 -7.09 -2.40
CA LEU A 69 4.67 -7.84 -2.61
C LEU A 69 4.57 -8.49 -3.99
N VAL A 70 5.36 -8.03 -4.96
CA VAL A 70 5.32 -8.53 -6.34
C VAL A 70 6.40 -9.57 -6.64
N THR A 71 7.19 -9.98 -5.63
CA THR A 71 8.31 -10.92 -5.83
C THR A 71 7.84 -12.36 -5.96
N CYS A 72 7.01 -12.86 -5.03
CA CYS A 72 6.46 -14.21 -5.09
C CYS A 72 5.10 -14.32 -4.38
N ARG A 73 4.36 -15.41 -4.70
CA ARG A 73 3.01 -15.65 -4.15
C ARG A 73 3.01 -15.83 -2.62
N GLN A 74 4.05 -16.44 -2.06
CA GLN A 74 4.14 -16.65 -0.61
C GLN A 74 4.22 -15.31 0.14
N ILE A 75 5.18 -14.45 -0.24
CA ILE A 75 5.33 -13.11 0.35
C ILE A 75 4.06 -12.28 0.16
N HIS A 76 3.46 -12.33 -1.03
CA HIS A 76 2.20 -11.65 -1.28
C HIS A 76 1.10 -12.10 -0.31
N THR A 77 0.92 -13.41 -0.13
CA THR A 77 -0.11 -13.94 0.78
C THR A 77 0.14 -13.51 2.23
N GLU A 78 1.39 -13.57 2.70
CA GLU A 78 1.75 -13.20 4.08
C GLU A 78 1.61 -11.70 4.34
N ALA A 79 1.94 -10.85 3.37
CA ALA A 79 2.20 -9.44 3.61
C ALA A 79 1.22 -8.45 2.95
N LYS A 80 0.31 -8.89 2.06
CA LYS A 80 -0.56 -7.98 1.25
C LYS A 80 -1.43 -7.01 2.05
N LEU A 81 -1.72 -7.30 3.32
CA LEU A 81 -2.52 -6.42 4.19
C LEU A 81 -1.66 -5.44 5.00
N LEU A 82 -0.35 -5.66 5.11
CA LEU A 82 0.54 -4.80 5.89
C LEU A 82 0.60 -3.35 5.40
N PRO A 83 0.55 -3.05 4.07
CA PRO A 83 0.46 -1.67 3.61
C PRO A 83 -0.75 -0.91 4.18
N PHE A 84 -1.83 -1.61 4.53
CA PHE A 84 -3.03 -1.02 5.09
C PHE A 84 -2.97 -0.97 6.62
N ALA A 85 -2.50 -2.05 7.25
CA ALA A 85 -2.47 -2.17 8.71
C ALA A 85 -1.34 -1.41 9.41
N ARG A 86 -0.24 -1.13 8.70
CA ARG A 86 0.99 -0.56 9.29
C ARG A 86 1.35 0.83 8.77
N ASN A 87 0.46 1.50 8.04
CA ASN A 87 0.68 2.86 7.54
C ASN A 87 -0.44 3.79 7.97
N GLU A 88 -0.11 5.08 7.99
CA GLU A 88 -1.08 6.15 8.19
C GLU A 88 -1.62 6.59 6.83
N PHE A 89 -2.94 6.57 6.67
CA PHE A 89 -3.61 7.13 5.51
C PHE A 89 -4.10 8.53 5.83
N HIS A 90 -3.97 9.45 4.90
CA HIS A 90 -4.54 10.78 5.07
C HIS A 90 -5.01 11.41 3.78
N GLY A 91 -6.02 12.27 3.87
CA GLY A 91 -6.54 13.00 2.73
C GLY A 91 -7.92 13.55 3.01
N HIS A 92 -8.41 14.40 2.12
CA HIS A 92 -9.73 14.99 2.28
C HIS A 92 -10.83 13.92 2.33
N HIS A 93 -11.85 14.14 3.17
CA HIS A 93 -12.99 13.25 3.40
C HIS A 93 -13.54 12.60 2.13
N TRP A 94 -13.85 13.42 1.11
CA TRP A 94 -14.38 12.90 -0.15
C TRP A 94 -13.41 11.97 -0.90
N SER A 95 -12.13 12.32 -0.94
CA SER A 95 -11.12 11.53 -1.64
C SER A 95 -10.87 10.20 -0.92
N VAL A 96 -10.90 10.21 0.41
CA VAL A 96 -10.78 9.00 1.25
C VAL A 96 -11.99 8.09 1.05
N HIS A 97 -13.20 8.64 1.13
CA HIS A 97 -14.44 7.89 0.97
C HIS A 97 -14.51 7.18 -0.39
N LEU A 98 -14.23 7.91 -1.48
CA LEU A 98 -14.18 7.34 -2.83
C LEU A 98 -13.11 6.23 -2.96
N ALA A 99 -11.95 6.41 -2.34
CA ALA A 99 -10.89 5.40 -2.40
C ALA A 99 -11.30 4.12 -1.65
N MET A 100 -11.88 4.25 -0.46
CA MET A 100 -12.36 3.11 0.32
C MET A 100 -13.46 2.34 -0.40
N TYR A 101 -14.42 3.04 -1.01
CA TYR A 101 -15.58 2.41 -1.64
C TYR A 101 -15.25 1.78 -3.01
N TYR A 102 -14.45 2.45 -3.85
CA TYR A 102 -14.24 2.03 -5.24
C TYR A 102 -12.89 1.37 -5.53
N ARG A 103 -11.88 1.51 -4.65
CA ARG A 103 -10.50 1.06 -4.94
C ARG A 103 -9.98 -0.03 -4.03
N LEU A 104 -10.59 -0.22 -2.87
CA LEU A 104 -10.13 -1.16 -1.86
C LEU A 104 -11.14 -2.29 -1.67
N THR A 105 -10.64 -3.47 -1.31
CA THR A 105 -11.50 -4.57 -0.87
C THR A 105 -11.85 -4.41 0.61
N ASP A 106 -12.92 -5.06 1.06
CA ASP A 106 -13.33 -4.99 2.47
C ASP A 106 -12.21 -5.43 3.44
N ALA A 107 -11.41 -6.43 3.05
CA ALA A 107 -10.28 -6.87 3.85
C ALA A 107 -9.20 -5.79 3.98
N GLN A 108 -8.97 -5.01 2.92
CA GLN A 108 -8.03 -3.89 2.94
C GLN A 108 -8.59 -2.73 3.78
N VAL A 109 -9.88 -2.40 3.62
CA VAL A 109 -10.55 -1.35 4.41
C VAL A 109 -10.52 -1.69 5.90
N ARG A 110 -10.91 -2.92 6.28
CA ARG A 110 -10.85 -3.39 7.67
C ARG A 110 -9.44 -3.42 8.25
N ALA A 111 -8.43 -3.60 7.40
CA ALA A 111 -7.04 -3.58 7.83
C ALA A 111 -6.54 -2.14 8.12
N ILE A 112 -7.18 -1.08 7.61
CA ILE A 112 -6.76 0.29 7.89
C ILE A 112 -7.10 0.63 9.34
N THR A 113 -6.06 0.93 10.13
CA THR A 113 -6.18 1.28 11.55
C THR A 113 -5.86 2.75 11.86
N ASN A 114 -5.15 3.42 10.96
CA ASN A 114 -4.74 4.81 11.14
C ASN A 114 -5.13 5.65 9.91
N LEU A 115 -6.18 6.45 10.07
CA LEU A 115 -6.73 7.31 9.04
C LEU A 115 -6.95 8.72 9.59
N ARG A 116 -6.45 9.73 8.87
CA ARG A 116 -6.68 11.15 9.15
C ARG A 116 -7.40 11.83 7.99
N VAL A 117 -8.56 12.41 8.26
CA VAL A 117 -9.45 12.99 7.25
C VAL A 117 -9.48 14.51 7.34
#